data_AF-A0A9D7ZZJ7-F1
#
_entry.id   AF-A0A9D7ZZJ7-F1
#
_cell.length_a   1.000
_cell.length_b   1.000
_cell.length_c   1.000
_cell.angle_alpha   90.00
_cell.angle_beta   90.00
_cell.angle_gamma   90.00
#
_symmetry.space_group_name_H-M   'P 1'
#
loop_
_entity.id
_entity.type
_entity.pdbx_description
1 polymer ?
#
loop_
_entity_poly.entity_id
_entity_poly.type
_entity_poly.pdbx_seq_one_letter_code
_entity_poly.pdbx_strand_id
1 'polypeptide(L)'
;MREHSKPSSRIAFLNADFRDFQGIPAFDEESENAILLLEYANLLENCGWKITHLIDCPLSTERFTGNMISKMQGKRTLGIIRRTLIIGK
;
A
#
# COMPACT_ATOMS: atom_id res chain seq x y z
N MET A 1 -8.90 -11.37 -14.87
CA MET A 1 -10.33 -11.24 -15.22
C MET A 1 -11.12 -10.67 -14.04
N ARG A 2 -12.16 -9.89 -14.32
CA ARG A 2 -13.05 -9.25 -13.31
C ARG A 2 -14.27 -10.13 -13.01
N GLU A 3 -14.02 -11.36 -12.58
CA GLU A 3 -14.99 -12.48 -12.59
C GLU A 3 -16.26 -12.21 -11.78
N HIS A 4 -16.17 -11.43 -10.70
CA HIS A 4 -17.29 -11.10 -9.83
C HIS A 4 -17.79 -9.66 -9.99
N SER A 5 -17.49 -9.00 -11.11
CA SER A 5 -17.87 -7.60 -11.36
C SER A 5 -18.65 -7.44 -12.66
N LYS A 6 -19.57 -6.47 -12.70
CA LYS A 6 -20.26 -6.11 -13.93
C LYS A 6 -19.29 -5.37 -14.88
N PRO A 7 -19.50 -5.41 -16.20
CA PRO A 7 -18.65 -4.68 -17.14
C PRO A 7 -18.57 -3.16 -16.90
N SER A 8 -19.62 -2.56 -16.31
CA SER A 8 -19.67 -1.14 -15.96
C SER A 8 -19.12 -0.81 -14.56
N SER A 9 -18.67 -1.81 -13.81
CA SER A 9 -18.14 -1.62 -12.46
C SER A 9 -16.85 -0.81 -12.49
N ARG A 10 -16.65 -0.04 -11.43
CA ARG A 10 -15.38 0.62 -11.09
C ARG A 10 -14.88 0.05 -9.78
N ILE A 11 -13.56 0.00 -9.62
CA ILE A 11 -12.93 -0.36 -8.36
C ILE A 11 -12.24 0.86 -7.76
N ALA A 12 -12.39 1.01 -6.45
CA ALA A 12 -11.66 1.97 -5.64
C ALA A 12 -10.93 1.19 -4.54
N PHE A 13 -9.61 1.16 -4.62
CA PHE A 13 -8.76 0.33 -3.76
C PHE A 13 -7.78 1.22 -2.99
N LEU A 14 -8.07 1.45 -1.71
CA LEU A 14 -7.18 2.18 -0.82
C LEU A 14 -6.20 1.21 -0.17
N ASN A 15 -4.92 1.39 -0.42
CA ASN A 15 -3.89 0.57 0.22
C ASN A 15 -2.66 1.39 0.62
N ALA A 16 -1.79 0.76 1.40
CA ALA A 16 -0.59 1.35 1.96
C ALA A 16 0.65 0.63 1.42
N ASP A 17 1.63 1.41 0.99
CA ASP A 17 2.94 0.89 0.63
C ASP A 17 3.63 0.43 1.93
N PHE A 18 4.21 -0.75 1.91
CA PHE A 18 4.86 -1.40 3.03
C PHE A 18 6.33 -1.71 2.73
N ARG A 19 7.17 -1.45 3.73
CA ARG A 19 8.61 -1.74 3.75
C ARG A 19 8.98 -2.37 5.08
N ASP A 20 9.76 -3.45 5.05
CA ASP A 20 10.19 -4.11 6.28
C ASP A 20 11.57 -3.59 6.69
N PHE A 21 11.57 -2.49 7.42
CA PHE A 21 12.81 -1.86 7.84
C PHE A 21 13.59 -2.67 8.88
N GLN A 22 13.01 -3.65 9.58
CA GLN A 22 13.67 -4.45 10.64
C GLN A 22 14.59 -3.70 11.64
N GLY A 23 14.39 -2.39 11.83
CA GLY A 23 15.27 -1.55 12.64
C GLY A 23 16.59 -1.11 11.99
N ILE A 24 16.78 -1.37 10.70
CA ILE A 24 17.92 -0.90 9.90
C ILE A 24 17.56 0.34 9.06
N PRO A 25 18.55 1.18 8.68
CA PRO A 25 18.32 2.33 7.82
C PRO A 25 17.73 1.93 6.46
N ALA A 26 16.97 2.84 5.85
CA ALA A 26 16.34 2.59 4.54
C ALA A 26 17.35 2.25 3.41
N PHE A 27 18.61 2.68 3.53
CA PHE A 27 19.66 2.37 2.56
C PHE A 27 20.17 0.93 2.66
N ASP A 28 19.98 0.31 3.83
CA ASP A 28 20.44 -1.03 4.16
C ASP A 28 19.28 -2.06 4.13
N GLU A 29 18.05 -1.61 3.89
CA GLU A 29 16.83 -2.43 3.82
C GLU A 29 16.85 -3.41 2.63
N GLU A 30 16.47 -4.67 2.88
CA GLU A 30 16.18 -5.64 1.82
C GLU A 30 14.83 -5.33 1.15
N SER A 31 14.87 -4.89 -0.12
CA SER A 31 13.67 -4.48 -0.85
C SER A 31 12.73 -5.62 -1.27
N GLU A 32 13.16 -6.88 -1.13
CA GLU A 32 12.46 -8.06 -1.65
C GLU A 32 11.11 -8.31 -0.97
N ASN A 33 10.96 -7.86 0.28
CA ASN A 33 9.73 -8.01 1.05
C ASN A 33 8.82 -6.76 0.99
N ALA A 34 9.22 -5.74 0.23
CA ALA A 34 8.42 -4.53 0.09
C ALA A 34 7.18 -4.81 -0.76
N ILE A 35 6.06 -4.22 -0.36
CA ILE A 35 4.83 -4.22 -1.16
C ILE A 35 4.51 -2.77 -1.46
N LEU A 36 4.79 -2.34 -2.69
CA LEU A 36 4.62 -0.96 -3.10
C LEU A 36 3.38 -0.80 -3.97
N LEU A 37 3.08 0.44 -4.31
CA LEU A 37 2.01 0.77 -5.24
C LEU A 37 2.04 -0.05 -6.53
N LEU A 38 3.25 -0.28 -7.06
CA LEU A 38 3.44 -0.95 -8.35
C LEU A 38 2.95 -2.39 -8.31
N GLU A 39 3.18 -3.12 -7.22
CA GLU A 39 2.70 -4.48 -7.03
C GLU A 39 1.16 -4.51 -7.03
N TYR A 40 0.52 -3.58 -6.33
CA TYR A 40 -0.95 -3.47 -6.32
C TYR A 40 -1.51 -3.08 -7.70
N ALA A 41 -0.85 -2.16 -8.39
CA ALA A 41 -1.25 -1.75 -9.73
C ALA A 41 -1.19 -2.94 -10.69
N ASN A 42 -0.07 -3.66 -10.70
CA ASN A 42 0.16 -4.81 -11.55
C ASN A 42 -0.85 -5.93 -11.25
N LEU A 43 -1.15 -6.18 -9.97
CA LEU A 43 -2.20 -7.13 -9.56
C LEU A 43 -3.57 -6.75 -10.13
N LEU A 44 -3.97 -5.48 -10.03
CA LEU A 44 -5.26 -5.02 -10.54
C LEU A 44 -5.35 -5.13 -12.07
N GLU A 45 -4.26 -4.80 -12.78
CA GLU A 45 -4.18 -4.94 -14.23
C GLU A 45 -4.26 -6.41 -14.67
N ASN A 46 -3.57 -7.32 -13.98
CA ASN A 46 -3.68 -8.77 -14.21
C ASN A 46 -5.10 -9.29 -13.91
N CYS A 47 -5.80 -8.68 -12.95
CA CYS A 47 -7.23 -8.92 -12.74
C CYS A 47 -8.12 -8.30 -13.82
N GLY A 48 -7.59 -7.57 -14.80
CA GLY A 48 -8.35 -7.01 -15.92
C GLY A 48 -9.01 -5.67 -15.61
N TRP A 49 -8.54 -4.97 -14.58
CA TRP A 49 -8.90 -3.57 -14.33
C TRP A 49 -7.95 -2.67 -15.11
N LYS A 50 -8.51 -1.70 -15.83
CA LYS A 50 -7.69 -0.62 -16.40
C LYS A 50 -7.54 0.48 -15.35
N ILE A 51 -6.33 0.67 -14.84
CA ILE A 51 -6.05 1.76 -13.90
C ILE A 51 -6.27 3.10 -14.62
N THR A 52 -6.92 4.03 -13.91
CA THR A 52 -7.28 5.35 -14.45
C THR A 52 -6.78 6.49 -13.59
N HIS A 53 -6.72 6.28 -12.27
CA HIS A 53 -6.26 7.30 -11.33
C HIS A 53 -5.46 6.66 -10.21
N LEU A 54 -4.46 7.39 -9.75
CA LEU A 54 -3.70 7.13 -8.54
C LEU A 54 -3.76 8.41 -7.72
N ILE A 55 -4.34 8.33 -6.52
CA ILE A 55 -4.51 9.49 -5.64
C ILE A 55 -3.70 9.25 -4.37
N ASP A 56 -2.69 10.08 -4.16
CA ASP A 56 -1.90 10.05 -2.93
C ASP A 56 -2.74 10.52 -1.75
N CYS A 57 -2.81 9.66 -0.74
CA CYS A 57 -3.58 9.88 0.47
C CYS A 57 -2.60 10.18 1.61
N PRO A 58 -2.49 11.43 2.09
CA PRO A 58 -1.52 11.77 3.13
C PRO A 58 -1.74 10.90 4.38
N LEU A 59 -0.65 10.49 5.02
CA LEU A 59 -0.70 9.89 6.35
C LEU A 59 -1.23 10.93 7.35
N SER A 60 -1.80 10.45 8.47
CA SER A 60 -2.19 11.36 9.55
C SER A 60 -0.98 12.19 10.00
N THR A 61 -1.18 13.49 10.22
CA THR A 61 -0.15 14.37 10.80
C THR A 61 0.02 14.13 12.30
N GLU A 62 -0.81 13.28 12.90
CA GLU A 62 -0.69 12.87 14.29
C GLU A 62 0.64 12.14 14.50
N ARG A 63 1.47 12.68 15.40
CA ARG A 63 2.73 12.03 15.77
C ARG A 63 2.43 10.74 16.51
N PHE A 64 3.03 9.63 16.07
CA PHE A 64 2.96 8.38 16.82
C PHE A 64 3.62 8.55 18.19
N THR A 65 2.90 8.15 19.24
CA THR A 65 3.50 8.03 20.56
C THR A 65 4.49 6.86 20.61
N GLY A 66 5.45 6.88 21.52
CA GLY A 66 6.41 5.77 21.67
C GLY A 66 5.74 4.41 21.89
N ASN A 67 4.61 4.38 22.61
CA ASN A 67 3.80 3.16 22.80
C ASN A 67 3.14 2.67 21.50
N MET A 68 2.72 3.58 20.62
CA MET A 68 2.20 3.22 19.31
C MET A 68 3.32 2.64 18.44
N ILE A 69 4.49 3.28 18.41
CA ILE A 69 5.67 2.80 17.68
C ILE A 69 6.07 1.40 18.15
N SER A 70 6.16 1.18 19.46
CA SER A 70 6.49 -0.13 20.04
C SER A 70 5.46 -1.21 19.68
N LYS A 71 4.15 -0.89 19.74
CA LYS A 71 3.08 -1.80 19.30
C LYS A 71 3.16 -2.07 17.80
N MET A 72 3.51 -1.07 16.99
CA MET A 72 3.67 -1.22 15.55
C MET A 72 4.87 -2.09 15.20
N GLN A 73 6.00 -1.94 15.88
CA GLN A 73 7.15 -2.84 15.76
C GLN A 73 6.77 -4.27 16.13
N GLY A 74 6.10 -4.47 17.28
CA GLY A 74 5.64 -5.79 17.70
C GLY A 74 4.64 -6.44 16.74
N LYS A 75 3.86 -5.63 16.02
CA LYS A 75 2.92 -6.08 14.97
C LYS A 75 3.49 -6.08 13.56
N ARG A 76 4.77 -5.73 13.39
CA ARG A 76 5.43 -5.53 12.08
C ARG A 76 4.69 -4.57 11.14
N THR A 77 4.02 -3.56 11.70
CA THR A 77 3.37 -2.49 10.92
C THR A 77 4.23 -1.23 10.82
N LEU A 78 5.43 -1.24 11.42
CA LEU A 78 6.40 -0.17 11.28
C LEU A 78 7.09 -0.29 9.91
N GLY A 79 6.46 0.31 8.91
CA GLY A 79 6.81 0.08 7.50
C GLY A 79 5.91 0.79 6.49
N ILE A 80 4.81 1.38 6.95
CA ILE A 80 3.90 2.14 6.10
C ILE A 80 4.55 3.47 5.73
N ILE A 81 4.88 3.63 4.45
CA ILE A 81 5.55 4.85 3.95
C ILE A 81 4.61 5.77 3.19
N ARG A 82 3.50 5.24 2.68
CA ARG A 82 2.58 5.94 1.77
C ARG A 82 1.21 5.27 1.79
N ARG A 83 0.15 6.03 1.51
CA ARG A 83 -1.16 5.46 1.17
C ARG A 83 -1.60 5.99 -0.18
N THR A 84 -2.18 5.10 -0.99
CA THR A 84 -2.65 5.45 -2.32
C THR A 84 -4.04 4.87 -2.54
N LEU A 85 -4.95 5.68 -3.07
CA LEU A 85 -6.22 5.23 -3.61
C LEU A 85 -6.03 4.95 -5.11
N ILE A 86 -6.17 3.68 -5.51
CA ILE A 86 -6.09 3.22 -6.89
C ILE A 86 -7.52 3.11 -7.44
N ILE A 87 -7.79 3.74 -8.59
CA ILE A 87 -9.09 3.68 -9.25
C ILE A 87 -8.96 2.99 -10.61
N GLY A 88 -9.74 1.92 -10.79
CA GLY A 88 -9.78 1.14 -12.03
C GLY A 88 -11.18 1.07 -12.66
N LYS A 89 -11.22 0.88 -13.98
CA LYS A 89 -12.45 0.69 -14.78
C LYS A 89 -12.39 -0.55 -15.67
#